data_AF-A0A7X1HNV7-F1
#
_entry.id   AF-A0A7X1HNV7-F1
#
_cell.length_a   1.000
_cell.length_b   1.000
_cell.length_c   1.000
_cell.angle_alpha   90.00
_cell.angle_beta   90.00
_cell.angle_gamma   90.00
#
_symmetry.space_group_name_H-M   'P 1'
#
loop_
_entity.id
_entity.type
_entity.pdbx_description
1 polymer ?
#
loop_
_entity_poly.entity_id
_entity_poly.type
_entity_poly.pdbx_seq_one_letter_code
_entity_poly.pdbx_strand_id
1 'polypeptide(L)'
;MIKLRKILDKAYEDINRLNLKKRCNQFSNLNGCCKWDYSLISSEEESEISDFLEKNIEIYEKVIENKKNESTCYFHDKINKKCLIEKVRPICCRYISYKIYEKEDCFKSCSPTNPCQKEKSTVISVSKEDVYVESEYIKYIILNNEKIYFIDDKSIPEYVEYKKNQNIKLSKVINK
;
A
#
# COMPACT_ATOMS: atom_id res chain seq x y z
N MET A 1 -16.35 -4.15 0.84
CA MET A 1 -15.14 -3.29 0.69
C MET A 1 -15.24 -1.78 0.99
N ILE A 2 -16.26 -1.06 0.49
CA ILE A 2 -16.28 0.43 0.45
C ILE A 2 -15.99 1.10 1.80
N LYS A 3 -16.53 0.54 2.90
CA LYS A 3 -16.32 1.05 4.26
C LYS A 3 -14.83 1.07 4.65
N LEU A 4 -14.11 -0.02 4.40
CA LEU A 4 -12.68 -0.13 4.70
C LEU A 4 -11.85 0.90 3.93
N ARG A 5 -12.15 1.08 2.63
CA ARG A 5 -11.47 2.09 1.80
C ARG A 5 -11.64 3.49 2.40
N LYS A 6 -12.87 3.87 2.80
CA LYS A 6 -13.16 5.16 3.45
C LYS A 6 -12.41 5.37 4.76
N ILE A 7 -12.35 4.34 5.62
CA ILE A 7 -11.61 4.39 6.89
C ILE A 7 -10.13 4.66 6.63
N LEU A 8 -9.53 3.92 5.70
CA LEU A 8 -8.11 4.05 5.39
C LEU A 8 -7.76 5.34 4.63
N ASP A 9 -8.65 5.82 3.76
CA ASP A 9 -8.49 7.12 3.07
C ASP A 9 -8.46 8.26 4.10
N LYS A 10 -9.38 8.24 5.08
CA LYS A 10 -9.37 9.21 6.19
C LYS A 10 -8.09 9.12 7.01
N ALA A 11 -7.68 7.91 7.41
CA ALA A 11 -6.43 7.72 8.17
C ALA A 11 -5.20 8.20 7.38
N TYR A 12 -5.17 8.01 6.07
CA TYR A 12 -4.13 8.52 5.17
C TYR A 12 -4.11 10.06 5.14
N GLU A 13 -5.25 10.71 5.04
CA GLU A 13 -5.35 12.18 5.08
C GLU A 13 -4.85 12.74 6.41
N ASP A 14 -5.24 12.11 7.53
CA ASP A 14 -4.77 12.48 8.87
C ASP A 14 -3.26 12.33 9.00
N ILE A 15 -2.68 11.22 8.55
CA ILE A 15 -1.23 11.00 8.60
C ILE A 15 -0.48 12.00 7.72
N ASN A 16 -0.98 12.34 6.52
CA ASN A 16 -0.31 13.35 5.69
C ASN A 16 -0.28 14.72 6.33
N ARG A 17 -1.36 15.09 7.03
CA ARG A 17 -1.45 16.32 7.82
C ARG A 17 -0.45 16.30 8.97
N LEU A 18 -0.38 15.20 9.72
CA LEU A 18 0.45 15.06 10.91
C LEU A 18 1.95 14.91 10.60
N ASN A 19 2.32 14.15 9.57
CA ASN A 19 3.73 13.94 9.17
C ASN A 19 4.32 15.09 8.33
N LEU A 20 3.57 16.19 8.08
CA LEU A 20 3.99 17.29 7.21
C LEU A 20 4.51 16.81 5.83
N LYS A 21 3.90 15.75 5.28
CA LYS A 21 4.30 15.07 4.03
C LYS A 21 5.71 14.45 4.01
N LYS A 22 6.33 14.15 5.16
CA LYS A 22 7.53 13.27 5.22
C LYS A 22 7.15 11.87 4.73
N ARG A 23 7.90 11.33 3.76
CA ARG A 23 7.55 10.09 3.05
C ARG A 23 8.77 9.23 2.78
N CYS A 24 8.65 7.93 3.03
CA CYS A 24 9.59 6.92 2.57
C CYS A 24 9.62 6.86 1.03
N ASN A 25 10.71 6.43 0.37
CA ASN A 25 10.65 6.04 -1.07
C ASN A 25 10.04 4.64 -1.30
N GLN A 26 9.74 3.89 -0.24
CA GLN A 26 8.80 2.75 -0.25
C GLN A 26 7.36 3.19 0.02
N PHE A 27 7.10 4.50 0.13
CA PHE A 27 5.92 5.01 -0.55
C PHE A 27 6.00 4.28 -1.87
N SER A 28 5.03 3.39 -2.15
CA SER A 28 4.68 3.27 -3.54
C SER A 28 4.63 4.72 -3.94
N ASN A 29 5.48 5.19 -4.85
CA ASN A 29 5.26 6.51 -5.41
C ASN A 29 3.75 6.55 -5.76
N LEU A 30 3.20 7.63 -6.30
CA LEU A 30 1.93 7.48 -7.03
C LEU A 30 1.99 6.33 -8.11
N ASN A 31 3.17 5.71 -8.28
CA ASN A 31 3.81 5.03 -9.40
C ASN A 31 4.65 3.80 -8.96
N GLY A 32 4.94 3.64 -7.66
CA GLY A 32 5.95 2.70 -7.18
C GLY A 32 5.32 1.37 -6.79
N CYS A 33 5.02 0.52 -7.75
CA CYS A 33 4.50 -0.79 -7.42
C CYS A 33 5.57 -1.62 -6.70
N CYS A 34 5.17 -2.33 -5.67
CA CYS A 34 5.96 -3.44 -5.16
C CYS A 34 5.93 -4.57 -6.21
N LYS A 35 7.07 -5.25 -6.44
CA LYS A 35 7.27 -6.32 -7.44
C LYS A 35 6.09 -7.32 -7.43
N TRP A 36 5.67 -7.77 -8.62
CA TRP A 36 4.65 -8.77 -8.99
C TRP A 36 3.88 -9.57 -7.92
N ASP A 37 2.58 -9.78 -8.20
CA ASP A 37 1.70 -10.76 -7.53
C ASP A 37 1.76 -10.76 -6.01
N TYR A 38 1.38 -9.62 -5.41
CA TYR A 38 0.86 -9.67 -4.05
C TYR A 38 -0.29 -10.67 -4.06
N SER A 39 -0.04 -11.84 -3.48
CA SER A 39 -0.94 -12.99 -3.45
C SER A 39 -2.04 -12.75 -2.41
N LEU A 40 -2.69 -11.58 -2.48
CA LEU A 40 -3.40 -11.01 -1.34
C LEU A 40 -4.58 -10.11 -1.75
N ILE A 41 -5.11 -10.20 -2.98
CA ILE A 41 -6.32 -9.44 -3.31
C ILE A 41 -7.56 -10.29 -2.98
N SER A 42 -8.64 -9.64 -2.56
CA SER A 42 -9.92 -10.32 -2.32
C SER A 42 -10.69 -10.55 -3.62
N SER A 43 -11.69 -11.45 -3.61
CA SER A 43 -12.59 -11.64 -4.75
C SER A 43 -13.37 -10.38 -5.10
N GLU A 44 -13.71 -9.57 -4.10
CA GLU A 44 -14.32 -8.26 -4.33
C GLU A 44 -13.35 -7.33 -5.11
N GLU A 45 -12.05 -7.33 -4.77
CA GLU A 45 -11.05 -6.50 -5.47
C GLU A 45 -10.75 -7.01 -6.87
N GLU A 46 -10.72 -8.33 -7.06
CA GLU A 46 -10.64 -8.96 -8.37
C GLU A 46 -11.75 -8.45 -9.28
N SER A 47 -13.00 -8.49 -8.81
CA SER A 47 -14.17 -8.01 -9.56
C SER A 47 -14.07 -6.51 -9.87
N GLU A 48 -13.73 -5.68 -8.88
CA GLU A 48 -13.59 -4.22 -9.08
C GLU A 48 -12.53 -3.87 -10.13
N ILE A 49 -11.41 -4.61 -10.16
CA ILE A 49 -10.31 -4.37 -11.11
C ILE A 49 -10.70 -4.90 -12.50
N SER A 50 -11.34 -6.07 -12.61
CA SER A 50 -11.86 -6.59 -13.88
C SER A 50 -12.84 -5.60 -14.53
N ASP A 51 -13.87 -5.18 -13.79
CA ASP A 51 -14.86 -4.20 -14.26
C ASP A 51 -14.20 -2.89 -14.70
N PHE A 52 -13.17 -2.44 -13.96
CA PHE A 52 -12.42 -1.24 -14.31
C PHE A 52 -11.69 -1.41 -15.65
N LEU A 53 -11.02 -2.55 -15.87
CA LEU A 53 -10.27 -2.80 -17.11
C LEU A 53 -11.20 -2.91 -18.31
N GLU A 54 -12.34 -3.62 -18.18
CA GLU A 54 -13.35 -3.73 -19.24
C GLU A 54 -13.89 -2.36 -19.67
N LYS A 55 -14.08 -1.45 -18.71
CA LYS A 55 -14.58 -0.09 -18.98
C LYS A 55 -13.51 0.89 -19.47
N ASN A 56 -12.22 0.53 -19.39
CA ASN A 56 -11.09 1.41 -19.71
C ASN A 56 -10.10 0.70 -20.64
N ILE A 57 -10.49 0.51 -21.90
CA ILE A 57 -9.73 -0.27 -22.88
C ILE A 57 -8.28 0.20 -23.07
N GLU A 58 -8.03 1.52 -23.09
CA GLU A 58 -6.68 2.07 -23.23
C GLU A 58 -5.75 1.66 -22.07
N ILE A 59 -6.31 1.54 -20.86
CA ILE A 59 -5.55 1.08 -19.69
C ILE A 59 -5.28 -0.42 -19.82
N TYR A 60 -6.28 -1.19 -20.25
CA TYR A 60 -6.13 -2.63 -20.46
C TYR A 60 -5.04 -2.94 -21.49
N GLU A 61 -5.03 -2.27 -22.63
CA GLU A 61 -3.99 -2.43 -23.66
C GLU A 61 -2.59 -2.15 -23.11
N LYS A 62 -2.44 -1.07 -22.34
CA LYS A 62 -1.17 -0.72 -21.69
C LYS A 62 -0.73 -1.72 -20.64
N VAL A 63 -1.67 -2.30 -19.89
CA VAL A 63 -1.41 -3.38 -18.92
C VAL A 63 -0.89 -4.63 -19.63
N ILE A 64 -1.49 -4.99 -20.77
CA ILE A 64 -1.04 -6.12 -21.61
C ILE A 64 0.33 -5.84 -22.24
N GLU A 65 0.59 -4.63 -22.71
CA GLU A 65 1.91 -4.22 -23.21
C GLU A 65 2.98 -4.32 -22.12
N ASN A 66 2.72 -3.74 -20.95
CA ASN A 66 3.62 -3.83 -19.79
C ASN A 66 3.89 -5.29 -19.40
N LYS A 67 2.91 -6.18 -19.60
CA LYS A 67 3.07 -7.62 -19.37
C LYS A 67 4.01 -8.28 -20.37
N LYS A 68 3.80 -8.03 -21.66
CA LYS A 68 4.69 -8.54 -22.73
C LYS A 68 6.13 -8.07 -22.54
N ASN A 69 6.30 -6.85 -22.04
CA ASN A 69 7.61 -6.26 -21.77
C ASN A 69 8.23 -6.70 -20.43
N GLU A 70 7.62 -7.66 -19.72
CA GLU A 70 8.09 -8.14 -18.42
C GLU A 70 8.41 -6.99 -17.43
N SER A 71 7.56 -5.94 -17.46
CA SER A 71 7.72 -4.80 -16.57
C SER A 71 7.75 -5.25 -15.11
N THR A 72 8.12 -4.42 -14.13
CA THR A 72 7.98 -4.86 -12.73
C THR A 72 6.53 -4.78 -12.22
N CYS A 73 5.70 -3.99 -12.89
CA CYS A 73 4.30 -3.76 -12.57
C CYS A 73 3.47 -3.49 -13.80
N TYR A 74 2.40 -4.26 -14.00
CA TYR A 74 1.56 -4.19 -15.20
C TYR A 74 0.81 -2.86 -15.24
N PHE A 75 0.50 -2.30 -14.07
CA PHE A 75 -0.31 -1.09 -13.92
C PHE A 75 0.51 0.20 -13.77
N HIS A 76 1.83 0.16 -13.98
CA HIS A 76 2.64 1.36 -13.88
C HIS A 76 2.82 2.03 -15.24
N ASP A 77 2.38 3.28 -15.34
CA ASP A 77 2.73 4.16 -16.44
C ASP A 77 4.08 4.84 -16.19
N LYS A 78 5.13 4.31 -16.82
CA LYS A 78 6.50 4.81 -16.69
C LYS A 78 6.67 6.22 -17.24
N ILE A 79 5.95 6.56 -18.32
CA ILE A 79 6.07 7.85 -19.03
C ILE A 79 5.54 8.95 -18.13
N ASN A 80 4.28 8.82 -17.71
CA ASN A 80 3.62 9.83 -16.89
C ASN A 80 3.97 9.73 -15.42
N LYS A 81 4.73 8.68 -15.04
CA LYS A 81 4.98 8.31 -13.66
C LYS A 81 3.64 8.34 -12.90
N LYS A 82 2.74 7.38 -13.20
CA LYS A 82 1.43 7.16 -12.51
C LYS A 82 1.07 5.68 -12.37
N CYS A 83 0.24 5.34 -11.38
CA CYS A 83 -0.43 4.03 -11.29
C CYS A 83 -1.77 4.11 -12.03
N LEU A 84 -1.96 3.24 -13.01
CA LEU A 84 -3.14 3.23 -13.88
C LEU A 84 -4.43 2.83 -13.16
N ILE A 85 -4.31 2.10 -12.04
CA ILE A 85 -5.45 1.62 -11.24
C ILE A 85 -5.51 2.25 -9.85
N GLU A 86 -4.88 3.40 -9.62
CA GLU A 86 -4.70 3.98 -8.26
C GLU A 86 -5.96 3.93 -7.39
N LYS A 87 -7.12 4.29 -7.97
CA LYS A 87 -8.41 4.32 -7.26
C LYS A 87 -8.94 2.94 -6.86
N VAL A 88 -8.74 1.93 -7.71
CA VAL A 88 -9.23 0.55 -7.51
C VAL A 88 -8.11 -0.42 -7.10
N ARG A 89 -6.89 0.10 -6.91
CA ARG A 89 -5.71 -0.64 -6.47
C ARG A 89 -6.03 -1.45 -5.22
N PRO A 90 -5.43 -2.65 -5.07
CA PRO A 90 -5.63 -3.44 -3.87
C PRO A 90 -5.28 -2.68 -2.60
N ILE A 91 -6.12 -2.81 -1.57
CA ILE A 91 -6.02 -2.12 -0.28
C ILE A 91 -4.68 -2.41 0.39
N CYS A 92 -4.22 -3.66 0.34
CA CYS A 92 -2.92 -4.05 0.90
C CYS A 92 -1.77 -3.25 0.28
N CYS A 93 -1.81 -3.08 -1.04
CA CYS A 93 -0.85 -2.27 -1.75
C CYS A 93 -1.03 -0.80 -1.37
N ARG A 94 -2.26 -0.24 -1.46
CA ARG A 94 -2.59 1.20 -1.30
C ARG A 94 -1.99 1.87 -0.06
N TYR A 95 -1.98 1.17 1.07
CA TYR A 95 -1.57 1.75 2.35
C TYR A 95 -0.29 1.13 2.96
N ILE A 96 0.47 0.34 2.19
CA ILE A 96 1.65 -0.38 2.70
C ILE A 96 2.68 0.53 3.39
N SER A 97 2.90 1.71 2.85
CA SER A 97 3.89 2.67 3.35
C SER A 97 3.48 3.36 4.65
N TYR A 98 2.23 3.21 5.05
CA TYR A 98 1.68 3.79 6.27
C TYR A 98 1.48 2.75 7.35
N LYS A 99 1.86 1.49 7.14
CA LYS A 99 1.69 0.43 8.13
C LYS A 99 2.93 0.28 8.98
N ILE A 100 2.72 -0.02 10.25
CA ILE A 100 3.74 -0.52 11.15
C ILE A 100 3.43 -2.00 11.42
N TYR A 101 4.42 -2.86 11.21
CA TYR A 101 4.27 -4.32 11.32
C TYR A 101 4.95 -4.81 12.57
N GLU A 102 4.25 -5.59 13.37
CA GLU A 102 4.88 -6.31 14.46
C GLU A 102 5.68 -7.50 13.91
N LYS A 103 6.95 -7.63 14.31
CA LYS A 103 7.81 -8.77 13.96
C LYS A 103 8.68 -9.15 15.15
N GLU A 104 8.49 -10.38 15.64
CA GLU A 104 9.24 -10.92 16.79
C GLU A 104 9.09 -9.96 17.99
N ASP A 105 10.22 -9.44 18.48
CA ASP A 105 10.30 -8.58 19.66
C ASP A 105 10.31 -7.08 19.32
N CYS A 106 10.03 -6.71 18.07
CA CYS A 106 10.05 -5.31 17.62
C CYS A 106 8.90 -4.97 16.68
N PHE A 107 8.74 -3.68 16.39
CA PHE A 107 7.97 -3.23 15.24
C PHE A 107 8.90 -2.83 14.10
N LYS A 108 8.44 -3.05 12.86
CA LYS A 108 9.14 -2.69 11.63
C LYS A 108 8.25 -1.84 10.75
N SER A 109 8.82 -0.77 10.20
CA SER A 109 8.16 0.03 9.18
C SER A 109 9.19 0.59 8.20
N CYS A 110 8.71 1.19 7.12
CA CYS A 110 9.56 1.86 6.15
C CYS A 110 10.04 3.19 6.74
N SER A 111 11.32 3.51 6.56
CA SER A 111 11.91 4.76 7.03
C SER A 111 11.27 5.95 6.32
N PRO A 112 10.63 6.89 7.02
CA PRO A 112 10.05 8.09 6.41
C PRO A 112 11.13 9.10 6.00
N THR A 113 12.38 8.93 6.46
CA THR A 113 13.49 9.87 6.29
C THR A 113 14.54 9.38 5.29
N ASN A 114 14.64 8.07 5.08
CA ASN A 114 15.66 7.48 4.21
C ASN A 114 15.04 6.80 2.98
N PRO A 115 15.53 7.08 1.77
CA PRO A 115 15.01 6.47 0.57
C PRO A 115 15.41 4.99 0.46
N CYS A 116 14.54 4.17 -0.12
CA CYS A 116 14.89 2.81 -0.56
C CYS A 116 15.95 2.85 -1.65
N GLN A 117 16.84 1.85 -1.64
CA GLN A 117 17.83 1.63 -2.68
C GLN A 117 17.41 0.44 -3.53
N LYS A 118 17.93 0.32 -4.77
CA LYS A 118 17.55 -0.75 -5.70
C LYS A 118 17.56 -2.12 -4.97
N GLU A 119 16.37 -2.72 -4.85
CA GLU A 119 16.11 -4.02 -4.21
C GLU A 119 16.26 -4.09 -2.69
N LYS A 120 16.55 -2.97 -2.03
CA LYS A 120 16.66 -2.87 -0.56
C LYS A 120 15.68 -1.85 -0.01
N SER A 121 14.70 -2.33 0.73
CA SER A 121 13.80 -1.49 1.52
C SER A 121 14.56 -0.88 2.69
N THR A 122 14.42 0.43 2.89
CA THR A 122 14.97 1.07 4.09
C THR A 122 13.98 0.89 5.23
N VAL A 123 14.16 -0.19 5.97
CA VAL A 123 13.30 -0.55 7.11
C VAL A 123 13.92 -0.03 8.39
N ILE A 124 13.13 0.63 9.22
CA ILE A 124 13.47 0.94 10.60
C ILE A 124 12.88 -0.14 11.51
N SER A 125 13.64 -0.51 12.53
CA SER A 125 13.22 -1.39 13.61
C SER A 125 13.13 -0.55 14.87
N VAL A 126 11.99 -0.58 15.55
CA VAL A 126 11.74 0.17 16.79
C VAL A 126 11.29 -0.78 17.89
N SER A 127 11.64 -0.46 19.13
CA SER A 127 11.20 -1.27 20.26
C SER A 127 9.69 -1.20 20.43
N LYS A 128 9.08 -2.20 21.08
CA LYS A 128 7.64 -2.19 21.34
C LYS A 128 7.25 -1.07 22.29
N GLU A 129 8.09 -0.75 23.29
CA GLU A 129 7.85 0.38 24.18
C GLU A 129 7.93 1.76 23.50
N ASP A 130 8.55 1.85 22.32
CA ASP A 130 8.71 3.13 21.59
C ASP A 130 7.52 3.45 20.67
N VAL A 131 6.50 2.58 20.64
CA VAL A 131 5.30 2.76 19.82
C VAL A 131 4.13 3.22 20.68
N TYR A 132 3.62 4.40 20.35
CA TYR A 132 2.53 5.07 21.07
C TYR A 132 1.25 5.08 20.24
N VAL A 133 0.11 5.14 20.91
CA VAL A 133 -1.21 5.28 20.26
C VAL A 133 -1.62 6.75 20.31
N GLU A 134 -1.93 7.35 19.15
CA GLU A 134 -2.45 8.72 19.07
C GLU A 134 -3.98 8.74 19.10
N SER A 135 -4.61 7.85 18.32
CA SER A 135 -6.06 7.77 18.16
C SER A 135 -6.48 6.38 17.67
N GLU A 136 -7.79 6.17 17.51
CA GLU A 136 -8.43 4.87 17.21
C GLU A 136 -7.67 3.99 16.20
N TYR A 137 -7.13 4.56 15.13
CA TYR A 137 -6.39 3.82 14.08
C TYR A 137 -4.98 4.37 13.81
N ILE A 138 -4.45 5.24 14.67
CA ILE A 138 -3.18 5.93 14.42
C ILE A 138 -2.21 5.64 15.55
N LYS A 139 -1.05 5.11 15.18
CA LYS A 139 0.13 4.96 16.03
C LYS A 139 1.19 5.99 15.66
N TYR A 140 2.09 6.29 16.58
CA TYR A 140 3.29 7.06 16.28
C TYR A 140 4.54 6.52 16.98
N ILE A 141 5.69 6.89 16.44
CA ILE A 141 7.01 6.72 17.05
C ILE A 141 7.71 8.07 17.12
N ILE A 142 8.74 8.18 17.95
CA ILE A 142 9.61 9.36 17.99
C ILE A 142 10.93 9.02 17.30
N LEU A 143 11.25 9.70 16.22
CA LEU A 143 12.51 9.55 15.47
C LEU A 143 13.16 10.92 15.31
N ASN A 144 14.42 11.07 15.72
CA ASN A 144 15.15 12.35 15.66
C ASN A 144 14.37 13.52 16.28
N ASN A 145 13.74 13.31 17.45
CA ASN A 145 12.87 14.26 18.16
C ASN A 145 11.60 14.68 17.40
N GLU A 146 11.18 13.92 16.40
CA GLU A 146 9.98 14.17 15.62
C GLU A 146 9.00 13.00 15.72
N LYS A 147 7.70 13.31 15.85
CA LYS A 147 6.66 12.29 15.80
C LYS A 147 6.43 11.84 14.36
N ILE A 148 6.48 10.54 14.13
CA ILE A 148 6.15 9.91 12.85
C ILE A 148 4.93 9.01 13.05
N TYR A 149 3.88 9.28 12.29
CA TYR A 149 2.57 8.65 12.42
C TYR A 149 2.34 7.56 11.36
N PHE A 150 1.63 6.51 11.75
CA PHE A 150 1.31 5.31 10.97
C PHE A 150 -0.12 4.82 11.25
N ILE A 151 -0.70 4.08 10.30
CA ILE A 151 -1.95 3.35 10.44
C ILE A 151 -1.71 2.11 11.31
N ASP A 152 -2.51 1.98 12.36
CA ASP A 152 -2.63 0.76 13.15
C ASP A 152 -3.64 -0.19 12.50
N ASP A 153 -3.19 -0.91 11.47
CA ASP A 153 -4.07 -1.75 10.66
C ASP A 153 -4.76 -2.89 11.45
N LYS A 154 -4.13 -3.34 12.55
CA LYS A 154 -4.68 -4.36 13.46
C LYS A 154 -5.86 -3.85 14.30
N SER A 155 -5.95 -2.55 14.51
CA SER A 155 -7.04 -1.92 15.27
C SER A 155 -8.31 -1.72 14.44
N ILE A 156 -8.25 -1.90 13.10
CA ILE A 156 -9.37 -1.70 12.19
C ILE A 156 -10.08 -3.06 11.94
N PRO A 157 -11.29 -3.31 12.48
CA PRO A 157 -11.94 -4.62 12.36
C PRO A 157 -12.19 -5.05 10.91
N GLU A 158 -12.59 -4.11 10.04
CA GLU A 158 -12.80 -4.38 8.62
C GLU A 158 -11.51 -4.81 7.91
N TYR A 159 -10.36 -4.31 8.37
CA TYR A 159 -9.07 -4.67 7.81
C TYR A 159 -8.64 -6.07 8.25
N VAL A 160 -8.91 -6.42 9.51
CA VAL A 160 -8.70 -7.79 10.04
C VAL A 160 -9.55 -8.81 9.26
N GLU A 161 -10.82 -8.49 9.00
CA GLU A 161 -11.69 -9.35 8.22
C GLU A 161 -11.25 -9.45 6.76
N TYR A 162 -10.91 -8.32 6.15
CA TYR A 162 -10.37 -8.27 4.79
C TYR A 162 -9.14 -9.17 4.60
N LYS A 163 -8.22 -9.21 5.58
CA LYS A 163 -7.04 -10.09 5.55
C LYS A 163 -7.36 -11.58 5.43
N LYS A 164 -8.53 -12.06 5.89
CA LYS A 164 -8.92 -13.48 5.79
C LYS A 164 -9.24 -13.90 4.36
N ASN A 165 -9.65 -12.96 3.51
CA ASN A 165 -10.12 -13.23 2.14
C ASN A 165 -9.03 -12.96 1.09
N GLN A 166 -7.76 -13.04 1.46
CA GLN A 166 -6.61 -12.68 0.63
C GLN A 166 -5.93 -13.91 0.04
N ASN A 167 -6.40 -14.39 -1.13
CA ASN A 167 -5.85 -15.58 -1.77
C ASN A 167 -5.77 -15.50 -3.32
N ILE A 168 -6.12 -14.36 -3.92
CA ILE A 168 -6.06 -14.19 -5.37
C ILE A 168 -4.79 -13.45 -5.77
N LYS A 169 -4.12 -13.96 -6.81
CA LYS A 169 -2.99 -13.30 -7.45
C LYS A 169 -3.52 -12.26 -8.43
N LEU A 170 -2.98 -11.05 -8.37
CA LEU A 170 -3.37 -9.96 -9.26
C LEU A 170 -3.18 -10.31 -10.75
N SER A 171 -2.18 -11.12 -11.10
CA SER A 171 -1.97 -11.62 -12.47
C SER A 171 -3.13 -12.44 -13.01
N LYS A 172 -3.94 -13.09 -12.16
CA LYS A 172 -5.14 -13.81 -12.59
C LYS A 172 -6.17 -12.87 -13.20
N VAL A 173 -6.24 -11.62 -12.74
CA VAL A 173 -7.16 -10.60 -13.25
C VAL A 173 -6.86 -10.27 -14.71
N ILE A 174 -5.58 -10.27 -15.09
CA ILE A 174 -5.12 -9.88 -16.44
C ILE A 174 -5.19 -11.06 -17.43
N ASN A 175 -5.41 -12.28 -16.94
CA ASN A 175 -5.44 -13.50 -17.75
C ASN A 175 -6.85 -13.98 -18.10
N LYS A 176 -7.89 -13.26 -17.67
CA LYS A 176 -9.28 -13.49 -18.08
C LYS A 176 -9.56 -12.72 -19.36
#